data_AF-A0A968FZ39-F1
#
_entry.id   AF-A0A968FZ39-F1
#
_cell.length_a   1.000
_cell.length_b   1.000
_cell.length_c   1.000
_cell.angle_alpha   90.00
_cell.angle_beta   90.00
_cell.angle_gamma   90.00
#
_symmetry.space_group_name_H-M   'P 1'
#
loop_
_entity.id
_entity.type
_entity.pdbx_description
1 polymer ?
#
loop_
_entity_poly.entity_id
_entity_poly.type
_entity_poly.pdbx_seq_one_letter_code
_entity_poly.pdbx_strand_id
1 'polypeptide(L)'
;EGATKFVTVRVTGAANENEAEQAARAVANSLLVKTSWFGEDPNWGRVIDAVGYSGAALSAETIRIRYDDIIAYDGANGPADDDLERLERVLGQDSFAVEIFLGAGDASCEIYTCDCSHEYISINADYTT
;
A
#
# COMPACT_ATOMS: atom_id res chain seq x y z
N GLU A 1 17.09 -4.66 -0.60
CA GLU A 1 17.89 -5.60 -1.43
C GLU A 1 16.92 -6.51 -2.19
N GLY A 2 17.28 -7.01 -3.37
CA GLY A 2 16.41 -7.89 -4.17
C GLY A 2 15.08 -7.28 -4.66
N ALA A 3 14.89 -5.96 -4.54
CA ALA A 3 13.66 -5.28 -4.92
C ALA A 3 13.44 -5.34 -6.44
N THR A 4 12.19 -5.59 -6.86
CA THR A 4 11.76 -5.56 -8.26
C THR A 4 10.81 -4.40 -8.56
N LYS A 5 10.16 -3.85 -7.53
CA LYS A 5 9.22 -2.73 -7.63
C LYS A 5 9.65 -1.61 -6.69
N PHE A 6 9.62 -0.36 -7.16
CA PHE A 6 9.69 0.83 -6.33
C PHE A 6 8.27 1.35 -6.05
N VAL A 7 7.88 1.40 -4.77
CA VAL A 7 6.50 1.73 -4.39
C VAL A 7 6.50 2.98 -3.51
N THR A 8 5.70 3.96 -3.91
CA THR A 8 5.42 5.15 -3.09
C THR A 8 4.11 4.95 -2.35
N VAL A 9 4.15 4.90 -1.02
CA VAL A 9 2.94 4.85 -0.19
C VAL A 9 2.63 6.26 0.28
N ARG A 10 1.48 6.79 -0.13
CA ARG A 10 1.02 8.13 0.26
C ARG A 10 -0.27 8.02 1.05
N VAL A 11 -0.22 8.44 2.32
CA VAL A 11 -1.40 8.53 3.18
C VAL A 11 -1.83 9.99 3.26
N THR A 12 -3.12 10.24 3.08
CA THR A 12 -3.74 11.57 3.17
C THR A 12 -5.00 11.50 4.01
N GLY A 13 -5.45 12.66 4.48
CA GLY A 13 -6.69 12.77 5.23
C GLY A 13 -6.60 12.18 6.65
N ALA A 14 -5.40 12.13 7.25
CA ALA A 14 -5.24 11.66 8.63
C ALA A 14 -5.57 12.78 9.65
N ALA A 15 -5.89 12.40 10.89
CA ALA A 15 -6.19 13.37 11.95
C ALA A 15 -4.98 14.24 12.33
N ASN A 16 -3.76 13.72 12.21
CA ASN A 16 -2.49 14.41 12.45
C ASN A 16 -1.34 13.70 11.72
N GLU A 17 -0.17 14.34 11.66
CA GLU A 17 1.00 13.84 10.93
C GLU A 17 1.52 12.49 11.47
N ASN A 18 1.48 12.27 12.78
CA ASN A 18 1.91 11.01 13.39
C ASN A 18 1.02 9.84 12.94
N GLU A 19 -0.29 10.03 12.90
CA GLU A 19 -1.21 9.01 12.40
C GLU A 19 -1.03 8.74 10.89
N ALA A 20 -0.77 9.79 10.09
CA ALA A 20 -0.44 9.60 8.67
C ALA A 20 0.82 8.75 8.50
N GLU A 21 1.86 9.03 9.29
CA GLU A 21 3.11 8.28 9.27
C GLU A 21 2.92 6.84 9.77
N GLN A 22 2.15 6.61 10.83
CA GLN A 22 1.82 5.28 11.34
C GLN A 22 1.14 4.42 10.28
N ALA A 23 0.11 4.95 9.61
CA ALA A 23 -0.57 4.25 8.52
C ALA A 23 0.38 3.97 7.34
N ALA A 24 1.18 4.97 6.93
CA ALA A 24 2.11 4.80 5.82
C ALA A 24 3.18 3.73 6.12
N ARG A 25 3.75 3.75 7.34
CA ARG A 25 4.73 2.75 7.78
C ARG A 25 4.12 1.36 7.92
N ALA A 26 2.90 1.26 8.45
CA ALA A 26 2.20 -0.01 8.61
C ALA A 26 2.02 -0.73 7.27
N VAL A 27 1.61 0.01 6.23
CA VAL A 27 1.48 -0.51 4.86
C VAL A 27 2.83 -0.81 4.24
N ALA A 28 3.77 0.14 4.31
CA ALA A 28 5.09 0.02 3.69
C ALA A 28 5.94 -1.15 4.24
N ASN A 29 5.69 -1.57 5.50
CA ASN A 29 6.39 -2.65 6.18
C ASN A 29 5.60 -3.98 6.20
N SER A 30 4.35 -4.01 5.74
CA SER A 30 3.55 -5.23 5.73
C SER A 30 4.11 -6.25 4.74
N LEU A 31 4.57 -7.40 5.23
CA LEU A 31 5.08 -8.47 4.36
C LEU A 31 4.01 -8.99 3.40
N LEU A 32 2.74 -9.05 3.83
CA LEU A 32 1.64 -9.45 2.96
C LEU A 32 1.45 -8.44 1.82
N VAL A 33 1.48 -7.15 2.10
CA VAL A 33 1.38 -6.12 1.06
C VAL A 33 2.58 -6.17 0.12
N LYS A 34 3.80 -6.25 0.65
CA LYS A 34 5.02 -6.28 -0.16
C LYS A 34 5.10 -7.52 -1.05
N THR A 35 4.61 -8.67 -0.59
CA THR A 35 4.55 -9.89 -1.40
C THR A 35 3.44 -9.86 -2.44
N SER A 36 2.30 -9.18 -2.19
CA SER A 36 1.30 -8.98 -3.25
C SER A 36 1.82 -8.08 -4.36
N TRP A 37 2.60 -7.04 -4.04
CA TRP A 37 3.26 -6.21 -5.06
C TRP A 37 4.28 -6.98 -5.89
N PHE A 38 5.08 -7.86 -5.26
CA PHE A 38 6.00 -8.74 -5.98
C PHE A 38 5.25 -9.69 -6.93
N GLY A 39 4.14 -10.26 -6.47
CA GLY A 39 3.31 -11.17 -7.25
C GLY A 39 2.37 -10.48 -8.26
N GLU A 40 2.46 -9.16 -8.39
CA GLU A 40 1.58 -8.33 -9.24
C GLU A 40 0.08 -8.53 -8.94
N ASP A 41 -0.25 -8.91 -7.70
CA ASP A 41 -1.61 -9.16 -7.21
C ASP A 41 -2.20 -7.87 -6.61
N PRO A 42 -3.25 -7.27 -7.20
CA PRO A 42 -3.85 -6.01 -6.74
C PRO A 42 -4.70 -6.19 -5.47
N ASN A 43 -4.10 -6.75 -4.44
CA ASN A 43 -4.75 -7.16 -3.20
C ASN A 43 -4.90 -5.97 -2.23
N TRP A 44 -5.82 -5.06 -2.54
CA TRP A 44 -6.14 -3.93 -1.68
C TRP A 44 -6.62 -4.36 -0.28
N GLY A 45 -7.14 -5.59 -0.12
CA GLY A 45 -7.54 -6.13 1.18
C GLY A 45 -6.38 -6.19 2.18
N ARG A 46 -5.17 -6.53 1.71
CA ARG A 46 -3.95 -6.51 2.54
C ARG A 46 -3.55 -5.09 2.93
N VAL A 47 -3.84 -4.10 2.07
CA VAL A 47 -3.58 -2.68 2.38
C VAL A 47 -4.58 -2.19 3.44
N ILE A 48 -5.87 -2.55 3.33
CA ILE A 48 -6.88 -2.23 4.36
C ILE A 48 -6.49 -2.86 5.70
N ASP A 49 -6.10 -4.13 5.72
CA ASP A 49 -5.63 -4.81 6.94
C ASP A 49 -4.46 -4.05 7.59
N ALA A 50 -3.49 -3.63 6.78
CA ALA A 50 -2.34 -2.87 7.24
C ALA A 50 -2.68 -1.48 7.80
N VAL A 51 -3.59 -0.76 7.16
CA VAL A 51 -4.12 0.50 7.70
C VAL A 51 -4.91 0.24 8.99
N GLY A 52 -5.69 -0.85 9.04
CA GLY A 52 -6.54 -1.21 10.18
C GLY A 52 -5.75 -1.48 11.47
N TYR A 53 -4.58 -2.12 11.38
CA TYR A 53 -3.71 -2.33 12.56
C TYR A 53 -2.76 -1.15 12.86
N SER A 54 -2.75 -0.10 12.03
CA SER A 54 -1.76 0.99 12.14
C SER A 54 -1.89 1.85 13.39
N GLY A 55 -3.09 1.91 13.98
CA GLY A 55 -3.41 2.81 15.09
C GLY A 55 -3.90 4.21 14.67
N ALA A 56 -3.89 4.53 13.38
CA ALA A 56 -4.47 5.76 12.84
C ALA A 56 -6.01 5.74 12.92
N ALA A 57 -6.64 6.90 13.09
CA ALA A 57 -8.07 7.04 12.98
C ALA A 57 -8.52 6.81 11.53
N LEU A 58 -9.44 5.87 11.33
CA LEU A 58 -10.08 5.60 10.05
C LEU A 58 -11.57 5.29 10.24
N SER A 59 -12.37 5.54 9.20
CA SER A 59 -13.71 5.00 9.06
C SER A 59 -13.77 4.08 7.85
N ALA A 60 -14.48 2.95 7.97
CA ALA A 60 -14.70 2.03 6.87
C ALA A 60 -15.45 2.70 5.70
N GLU A 61 -16.22 3.75 5.96
CA GLU A 61 -16.98 4.49 4.94
C GLU A 61 -16.14 5.52 4.19
N THR A 62 -15.05 6.01 4.78
CA THR A 62 -14.24 7.10 4.22
C THR A 62 -12.95 6.63 3.56
N ILE A 63 -12.49 5.42 3.90
CA ILE A 63 -11.23 4.91 3.38
C ILE A 63 -11.29 4.75 1.86
N ARG A 64 -10.27 5.23 1.15
CA ARG A 64 -10.11 5.00 -0.28
C ARG A 64 -8.69 4.58 -0.58
N ILE A 65 -8.53 3.57 -1.42
CA ILE A 65 -7.23 3.05 -1.86
C ILE A 65 -7.16 3.14 -3.37
N ARG A 66 -6.06 3.70 -3.86
CA ARG A 66 -5.73 3.81 -5.28
C ARG A 66 -4.35 3.28 -5.56
N TYR A 67 -4.21 2.69 -6.74
CA TYR A 67 -2.92 2.41 -7.37
C TYR A 67 -2.81 3.35 -8.57
N ASP A 68 -1.88 4.30 -8.50
CA ASP A 68 -1.78 5.45 -9.41
C ASP A 68 -3.14 6.16 -9.63
N ASP A 69 -3.67 6.11 -10.86
CA ASP A 69 -4.92 6.74 -11.23
C ASP A 69 -6.17 5.87 -10.98
N ILE A 70 -5.98 4.61 -10.58
CA ILE A 70 -7.04 3.59 -10.50
C ILE A 70 -7.51 3.42 -9.05
N ILE A 71 -8.82 3.52 -8.82
CA ILE A 71 -9.41 3.18 -7.53
C ILE A 71 -9.46 1.67 -7.42
N ALA A 72 -8.87 1.11 -6.36
CA ALA A 72 -8.98 -0.30 -6.03
C ALA A 72 -10.13 -0.55 -5.03
N TYR A 73 -10.32 0.39 -4.11
CA TYR A 73 -11.37 0.30 -3.09
C TYR A 73 -11.85 1.70 -2.67
N ASP A 74 -13.15 1.86 -2.52
CA ASP A 74 -13.79 3.04 -1.97
C ASP A 74 -14.80 2.62 -0.89
N GLY A 75 -14.60 3.05 0.35
CA GLY A 75 -15.40 2.63 1.50
C GLY A 75 -16.89 2.90 1.39
N ALA A 76 -17.29 3.90 0.58
CA ALA A 76 -18.70 4.21 0.35
C ALA A 76 -19.32 3.38 -0.78
N ASN A 77 -18.52 2.89 -1.73
CA ASN A 77 -19.00 2.26 -2.96
C ASN A 77 -18.58 0.79 -3.11
N GLY A 78 -17.67 0.29 -2.27
CA GLY A 78 -17.08 -1.04 -2.37
C GLY A 78 -15.86 -1.11 -3.31
N PRO A 79 -15.45 -2.33 -3.70
CA PRO A 79 -14.37 -2.52 -4.66
C PRO A 79 -14.74 -2.01 -6.06
N ALA A 80 -13.76 -1.48 -6.77
CA ALA A 80 -13.92 -1.15 -8.19
C ALA A 80 -13.70 -2.42 -9.03
N ASP A 81 -14.70 -3.31 -9.04
CA ASP A 81 -14.59 -4.62 -9.69
C ASP A 81 -14.32 -4.54 -11.20
N ASP A 82 -14.66 -3.43 -11.86
CA ASP A 82 -14.52 -3.24 -13.30
C ASP A 82 -13.10 -2.86 -13.78
N ASP A 83 -12.15 -2.65 -12.86
CA ASP A 83 -10.82 -2.12 -13.18
C ASP A 83 -9.66 -3.10 -12.88
N LEU A 84 -9.93 -4.40 -12.63
CA LEU A 84 -8.91 -5.38 -12.24
C LEU A 84 -7.73 -5.47 -13.23
N GLU A 85 -8.00 -5.56 -14.54
CA GLU A 85 -6.94 -5.59 -15.56
C GLU A 85 -6.10 -4.30 -15.56
N ARG A 86 -6.68 -3.16 -15.19
CA ARG A 86 -5.94 -1.88 -15.12
C ARG A 86 -5.05 -1.86 -13.89
N LEU A 87 -5.54 -2.39 -12.76
CA LEU A 87 -4.72 -2.57 -11.56
C LEU A 87 -3.54 -3.52 -11.82
N GLU A 88 -3.78 -4.67 -12.45
CA GLU A 88 -2.70 -5.59 -12.84
C GLU A 88 -1.65 -4.91 -13.73
N ARG A 89 -2.07 -4.06 -14.69
CA ARG A 89 -1.14 -3.28 -15.51
C ARG A 89 -0.31 -2.27 -14.69
N VAL A 90 -0.89 -1.66 -13.65
CA VAL A 90 -0.14 -0.78 -12.74
C VAL A 90 0.89 -1.57 -11.94
N LEU A 91 0.48 -2.69 -11.34
CA LEU A 91 1.40 -3.53 -10.58
C LEU A 91 2.48 -4.20 -11.45
N GLY A 92 2.22 -4.39 -12.75
CA GLY A 92 3.19 -4.85 -13.74
C GLY A 92 4.34 -3.87 -14.00
N GLN A 93 4.22 -2.60 -13.59
CA GLN A 93 5.27 -1.59 -13.76
C GLN A 93 6.40 -1.77 -12.74
N ASP A 94 7.60 -1.30 -13.05
CA ASP A 94 8.73 -1.28 -12.11
C ASP A 94 8.53 -0.25 -10.98
N SER A 95 7.60 0.69 -11.14
CA SER A 95 7.29 1.71 -10.15
C SER A 95 5.84 2.17 -10.22
N PHE A 96 5.20 2.32 -9.06
CA PHE A 96 3.83 2.84 -8.92
C PHE A 96 3.61 3.49 -7.56
N ALA A 97 2.52 4.25 -7.41
CA ALA A 97 2.07 4.83 -6.15
C ALA A 97 0.83 4.09 -5.60
N VAL A 98 0.81 3.91 -4.28
CA VAL A 98 -0.36 3.48 -3.52
C VAL A 98 -0.84 4.66 -2.68
N GLU A 99 -1.97 5.24 -3.07
CA GLU A 99 -2.57 6.37 -2.37
C GLU A 99 -3.71 5.90 -1.47
N ILE A 100 -3.66 6.30 -0.21
CA ILE A 100 -4.62 5.92 0.84
C ILE A 100 -5.18 7.21 1.42
N PHE A 101 -6.50 7.37 1.35
CA PHE A 101 -7.21 8.46 1.99
C PHE A 101 -7.97 7.95 3.20
N LEU A 102 -7.78 8.56 4.38
CA LEU A 102 -8.40 8.12 5.64
C LEU A 102 -9.67 8.91 6.00
N GLY A 103 -9.79 10.17 5.60
CA GLY A 103 -10.96 11.02 5.86
C GLY A 103 -11.17 11.44 7.33
N ALA A 104 -10.12 11.40 8.15
CA ALA A 104 -10.11 11.79 9.57
C ALA A 104 -9.56 13.21 9.85
N GLY A 105 -8.99 13.88 8.85
CA GLY A 105 -8.43 15.23 8.96
C GLY A 105 -7.75 15.67 7.66
N ASP A 106 -6.72 16.52 7.75
CA ASP A 106 -6.00 17.09 6.60
C ASP A 106 -4.51 16.72 6.55
N ALA A 107 -4.02 15.92 7.50
CA ALA A 107 -2.61 15.55 7.54
C ALA A 107 -2.26 14.47 6.51
N SER A 108 -1.00 14.43 6.09
CA SER A 108 -0.50 13.50 5.09
C SER A 108 0.94 13.08 5.36
N CYS A 109 1.31 11.89 4.88
CA CYS A 109 2.67 11.36 4.92
C CYS A 109 2.95 10.58 3.63
N GLU A 110 4.20 10.64 3.16
CA GLU A 110 4.68 9.86 2.02
C GLU A 110 5.91 9.06 2.45
N ILE A 111 5.92 7.77 2.11
CA ILE A 111 7.02 6.85 2.40
C ILE A 111 7.36 6.06 1.14
N TYR A 112 8.65 5.91 0.87
CA TYR A 112 9.16 5.03 -0.17
C TYR A 112 9.48 3.65 0.38
N THR A 113 9.07 2.62 -0.35
CA THR A 113 9.35 1.22 -0.04
C THR A 113 9.52 0.44 -1.33
N CYS A 114 9.60 -0.87 -1.21
CA CYS A 114 9.68 -1.81 -2.32
C CYS A 114 8.77 -3.02 -2.07
N ASP A 115 8.75 -3.94 -3.01
CA ASP A 115 8.19 -5.28 -2.82
C ASP A 115 9.09 -6.18 -1.92
N CYS A 116 8.68 -7.43 -1.72
CA CYS A 116 9.45 -8.46 -1.02
C CYS A 116 9.56 -9.70 -1.92
N SER A 117 10.68 -9.82 -2.63
CA SER A 117 10.93 -10.87 -3.61
C SER A 117 11.61 -12.11 -3.00
N HIS A 118 11.71 -13.18 -3.78
CA HIS A 118 12.54 -14.33 -3.42
C HIS A 118 14.02 -13.96 -3.26
N GLU A 119 14.54 -13.04 -4.09
CA GLU A 119 15.94 -12.61 -4.07
C GLU A 119 16.30 -11.91 -2.74
N TYR A 120 15.36 -11.15 -2.15
CA TYR A 120 15.56 -10.58 -0.82
C TYR A 120 15.89 -11.65 0.22
N ILE A 121 15.19 -12.79 0.17
CA ILE A 121 15.42 -13.92 1.07
C ILE A 121 16.76 -14.59 0.77
N SER A 122 17.07 -14.87 -0.50
CA SER A 122 18.34 -15.49 -0.89
C SER A 122 19.55 -14.66 -0.43
N ILE A 123 19.53 -13.35 -0.65
CA ILE A 123 20.61 -12.44 -0.22
C ILE A 123 20.81 -12.48 1.31
N ASN A 124 19.72 -12.42 2.08
CA ASN A 124 19.79 -12.26 3.53
C ASN A 124 19.84 -13.58 4.33
N ALA A 125 19.56 -14.71 3.69
CA ALA A 125 19.63 -16.04 4.32
C ALA A 125 20.93 -16.79 3.98
N ASP A 126 21.43 -16.65 2.75
CA ASP A 126 22.58 -17.43 2.26
C ASP A 126 23.93 -16.73 2.52
N TYR A 127 23.91 -15.44 2.84
CA TYR A 127 25.10 -14.64 3.16
C TYR A 127 25.00 -14.02 4.56
N THR A 128 26.12 -13.95 5.28
CA THR A 128 26.25 -13.05 6.43
C THR A 128 26.53 -11.64 5.90
N THR A 129 25.50 -10.81 5.88
CA THR A 129 25.55 -9.38 5.54
C THR A 129 25.86 -8.51 6.76
#